data_AF-D9PGW5-F1
#
_entry.id   AF-D9PGW5-F1
#
_cell.length_a   1.000
_cell.length_b   1.000
_cell.length_c   1.000
_cell.angle_alpha   90.00
_cell.angle_beta   90.00
_cell.angle_gamma   90.00
#
_symmetry.space_group_name_H-M   'P 1'
#
loop_
_entity.id
_entity.type
_entity.pdbx_description
1 polymer ?
#
loop_
_entity_poly.entity_id
_entity_poly.type
_entity_poly.pdbx_seq_one_letter_code
_entity_poly.pdbx_strand_id
1 'polypeptide(L)'
;MRRLSTLKSKINLIFFISFILLGAHFILFFHFSKHELEETRRIQEREITRYLYDYFLRYGKIDYAFLESQNVSVIKDKNEIAKIEFFFKNKKNYGADRYHLKRIMFINNDRFKIMLENKNRS
;
A
#
# COMPACT_ATOMS: atom_id res chain seq x y z
N MET A 1 37.64 -31.66 21.64
CA MET A 1 36.31 -31.22 22.15
C MET A 1 36.38 -30.76 23.63
N ARG A 2 37.02 -29.62 23.96
CA ARG A 2 37.00 -29.05 25.33
C ARG A 2 36.81 -27.52 25.35
N ARG A 3 36.30 -26.90 24.28
CA ARG A 3 36.07 -25.43 24.24
C ARG A 3 34.76 -24.97 24.88
N LEU A 4 33.81 -25.87 25.12
CA LEU A 4 32.49 -25.58 25.71
C LEU A 4 32.42 -25.75 27.24
N SER A 5 33.55 -26.01 27.93
CA SER A 5 33.52 -26.32 29.38
C SER A 5 33.56 -25.09 30.28
N THR A 6 33.95 -23.92 29.78
CA THR A 6 34.08 -22.71 30.60
C THR A 6 32.76 -21.94 30.66
N LEU A 7 32.44 -21.38 31.83
CA LEU A 7 31.25 -20.56 32.05
C LEU A 7 31.14 -19.42 31.03
N LYS A 8 32.27 -18.79 30.70
CA LYS A 8 32.37 -17.73 29.68
C LYS A 8 31.93 -18.19 28.29
N SER A 9 32.30 -19.41 27.87
CA SER A 9 31.88 -19.92 26.55
C SER A 9 30.38 -20.21 26.50
N LYS A 10 29.78 -20.68 27.61
CA LYS A 10 28.32 -20.90 27.70
C LYS A 10 27.55 -19.59 27.66
N ILE A 11 28.01 -18.58 28.40
CA ILE A 11 27.41 -17.23 28.37
C ILE A 11 27.48 -16.64 26.96
N ASN A 12 28.65 -16.68 26.31
CA ASN A 12 28.80 -16.18 24.95
C ASN A 12 27.88 -16.91 23.95
N LEU A 13 27.70 -18.23 24.12
CA LEU A 13 26.79 -19.01 23.28
C LEU A 13 25.34 -18.57 23.46
N ILE A 14 24.88 -18.37 24.71
CA ILE A 14 23.52 -17.89 25.00
C ILE A 14 23.31 -16.52 24.36
N PHE A 15 24.21 -15.57 24.59
CA PHE A 15 24.10 -14.23 23.99
C PHE A 15 24.11 -14.28 22.46
N PHE A 16 24.94 -15.14 21.86
CA PHE A 16 24.99 -15.32 20.41
C PHE A 16 23.66 -15.86 19.86
N ILE A 17 23.10 -16.89 20.48
CA ILE A 17 21.79 -17.44 20.11
C ILE A 17 20.69 -16.38 20.30
N SER A 18 20.69 -15.66 21.43
CA SER A 18 19.74 -14.57 21.68
C SER A 18 19.82 -13.48 20.63
N PHE A 19 21.03 -13.10 20.18
CA PHE A 19 21.21 -12.10 19.12
C PHE A 19 20.67 -12.59 17.77
N ILE A 20 20.90 -13.86 17.42
CA ILE A 20 20.33 -14.46 16.20
C ILE A 20 18.81 -14.45 16.26
N LEU A 21 18.23 -14.90 17.37
CA LEU A 21 16.77 -14.93 17.56
C LEU A 21 16.17 -13.53 17.48
N LEU A 22 16.81 -12.54 18.12
CA LEU A 22 16.39 -11.15 18.06
C LEU A 22 16.42 -10.61 16.62
N GLY A 23 17.51 -10.86 15.89
CA GLY A 23 17.63 -10.47 14.48
C GLY A 23 16.53 -11.09 13.61
N ALA A 24 16.27 -12.40 13.77
CA ALA A 24 15.20 -13.09 13.07
C ALA A 24 13.82 -12.50 13.39
N HIS A 25 13.56 -12.15 14.66
CA HIS A 25 12.34 -11.49 15.09
C HIS A 25 12.13 -10.14 14.41
N PHE A 26 13.17 -9.31 14.34
CA PHE A 26 13.08 -8.03 13.63
C PHE A 26 12.73 -8.22 12.15
N ILE A 27 13.39 -9.15 11.46
CA ILE A 27 13.12 -9.43 10.04
C ILE A 27 11.67 -9.84 9.83
N LEU A 28 11.17 -10.78 10.64
CA LEU A 28 9.79 -11.25 10.57
C LEU A 28 8.80 -10.11 10.89
N PHE A 29 9.06 -9.35 11.96
CA PHE A 29 8.22 -8.22 12.37
C PHE A 29 8.07 -7.20 11.24
N PHE A 30 9.17 -6.77 10.63
CA PHE A 30 9.11 -5.82 9.51
C PHE A 30 8.41 -6.40 8.29
N HIS A 31 8.57 -7.70 8.01
CA HIS A 31 7.89 -8.36 6.91
C HIS A 31 6.37 -8.38 7.12
N PHE A 32 5.91 -8.86 8.28
CA PHE A 32 4.49 -8.91 8.61
C PHE A 32 3.86 -7.52 8.68
N SER A 33 4.52 -6.56 9.33
CA SER A 33 4.01 -5.19 9.45
C SER A 33 3.78 -4.53 8.08
N LYS A 34 4.72 -4.72 7.14
CA LYS A 34 4.56 -4.19 5.77
C LYS A 34 3.42 -4.86 5.03
N HIS A 35 3.26 -6.18 5.18
CA HIS A 35 2.18 -6.91 4.53
C HIS A 35 0.80 -6.46 5.04
N GLU A 36 0.63 -6.36 6.36
CA GLU A 36 -0.63 -5.93 6.99
C GLU A 36 -1.03 -4.51 6.59
N LEU A 37 -0.05 -3.59 6.52
CA LEU A 37 -0.29 -2.23 6.05
C LEU A 37 -0.72 -2.19 4.58
N GLU A 38 -0.09 -2.99 3.71
CA GLU A 38 -0.46 -3.04 2.30
C GLU A 38 -1.84 -3.68 2.10
N GLU A 39 -2.19 -4.69 2.89
CA GLU A 39 -3.50 -5.34 2.84
C GLU A 39 -4.61 -4.40 3.33
N THR A 40 -4.41 -3.73 4.46
CA THR A 40 -5.34 -2.71 4.98
C THR A 40 -5.54 -1.59 3.96
N ARG A 41 -4.46 -1.13 3.34
CA ARG A 41 -4.51 -0.11 2.28
C ARG A 41 -5.33 -0.60 1.08
N ARG A 42 -5.11 -1.82 0.60
CA ARG A 42 -5.87 -2.39 -0.53
C ARG A 42 -7.36 -2.51 -0.22
N ILE A 43 -7.71 -2.87 1.02
CA ILE A 43 -9.11 -2.92 1.49
C ILE A 43 -9.72 -1.52 1.42
N GLN A 44 -9.05 -0.52 1.99
CA GLN A 44 -9.51 0.88 1.95
C GLN A 44 -9.71 1.38 0.51
N GLU A 45 -8.75 1.12 -0.39
CA GLU A 45 -8.83 1.53 -1.79
C GLU A 45 -10.03 0.88 -2.52
N ARG A 46 -10.31 -0.39 -2.21
CA ARG A 46 -11.48 -1.11 -2.73
C ARG A 46 -12.78 -0.52 -2.20
N GLU A 47 -12.83 -0.15 -0.93
CA GLU A 47 -14.01 0.48 -0.32
C GLU A 47 -14.30 1.86 -0.90
N ILE A 48 -13.26 2.69 -1.08
CA ILE A 48 -13.36 3.99 -1.75
C ILE A 48 -13.89 3.81 -3.17
N THR A 49 -13.33 2.86 -3.93
CA THR A 49 -13.76 2.57 -5.30
C THR A 49 -15.24 2.15 -5.35
N ARG A 50 -15.65 1.26 -4.44
CA ARG A 50 -17.05 0.82 -4.33
C ARG A 50 -17.98 1.97 -3.99
N TYR A 51 -17.63 2.78 -2.99
CA TYR A 51 -18.41 3.96 -2.60
C TYR A 51 -18.57 4.93 -3.77
N LEU A 52 -17.47 5.24 -4.48
CA LEU A 52 -17.51 6.16 -5.62
C LEU A 52 -18.45 5.66 -6.72
N TYR A 53 -18.42 4.36 -7.00
CA TYR A 53 -19.31 3.75 -7.97
C TYR A 53 -20.78 3.87 -7.55
N ASP A 54 -21.10 3.47 -6.31
CA ASP A 54 -22.47 3.51 -5.79
C ASP A 54 -23.02 4.95 -5.71
N TYR A 55 -22.18 5.89 -5.27
CA TYR A 55 -22.53 7.31 -5.21
C TYR A 55 -22.77 7.87 -6.63
N PHE A 56 -21.92 7.52 -7.59
CA PHE A 56 -22.10 7.94 -8.97
C PHE A 56 -23.38 7.35 -9.58
N LEU A 57 -23.70 6.09 -9.31
CA LEU A 57 -24.95 5.48 -9.76
C LEU A 57 -26.19 6.20 -9.21
N ARG A 58 -26.14 6.66 -7.96
CA ARG A 58 -27.25 7.33 -7.29
C ARG A 58 -27.41 8.80 -7.69
N TYR A 59 -26.30 9.52 -7.85
CA TYR A 59 -26.32 10.98 -7.99
C TYR A 59 -25.76 11.51 -9.32
N GLY A 60 -25.20 10.64 -10.17
CA GLY A 60 -24.62 11.01 -11.46
C GLY A 60 -23.37 11.88 -11.38
N LYS A 61 -22.77 12.02 -10.19
CA LYS A 61 -21.58 12.85 -9.94
C LYS A 61 -20.61 12.15 -8.99
N ILE A 62 -19.37 12.60 -8.99
CA ILE A 62 -18.33 12.16 -8.05
C ILE A 62 -18.43 12.98 -6.77
N ASP A 63 -18.38 12.31 -5.63
CA ASP A 63 -18.34 12.94 -4.31
C ASP A 63 -16.91 13.38 -3.96
N TYR A 64 -16.57 14.61 -4.34
CA TYR A 64 -15.25 15.18 -4.04
C TYR A 64 -15.03 15.41 -2.55
N ALA A 65 -16.07 15.74 -1.79
CA ALA A 65 -15.97 15.95 -0.35
C ALA A 65 -15.63 14.65 0.38
N PHE A 66 -16.24 13.54 -0.03
CA PHE A 66 -15.85 12.22 0.46
C PHE A 66 -14.38 11.91 0.13
N LEU A 67 -13.93 12.14 -1.11
CA LEU A 67 -12.53 11.88 -1.49
C LEU A 67 -11.56 12.69 -0.61
N GLU A 68 -11.84 13.97 -0.39
CA GLU A 68 -11.06 14.82 0.51
C GLU A 68 -11.03 14.28 1.94
N SER A 69 -12.17 13.81 2.47
CA SER A 69 -12.24 13.19 3.80
C SER A 69 -11.39 11.93 3.94
N GLN A 70 -11.18 11.21 2.83
CA GLN A 70 -10.32 10.02 2.77
C GLN A 70 -8.86 10.34 2.43
N ASN A 71 -8.52 11.63 2.34
CA ASN A 71 -7.21 12.12 1.92
C ASN A 71 -6.82 11.59 0.52
N VAL A 72 -7.80 11.57 -0.38
CA VAL A 72 -7.66 11.20 -1.79
C VAL A 72 -8.01 12.41 -2.65
N SER A 73 -7.24 12.66 -3.71
CA SER A 73 -7.52 13.76 -4.64
C SER A 73 -7.57 13.29 -6.08
N VAL A 74 -8.44 13.93 -6.87
CA VAL A 74 -8.52 13.69 -8.32
C VAL A 74 -7.36 14.37 -9.03
N ILE A 75 -6.67 13.61 -9.88
CA ILE A 75 -5.62 14.13 -10.76
C ILE A 75 -6.31 14.80 -11.94
N LYS A 76 -6.02 16.08 -12.17
CA LYS A 76 -6.65 16.89 -13.23
C LYS A 76 -5.70 17.28 -14.36
N ASP A 77 -4.39 17.21 -14.14
CA ASP A 77 -3.40 17.53 -15.18
C ASP A 77 -3.42 16.47 -16.28
N LYS A 78 -3.78 16.88 -17.50
CA LYS A 78 -3.87 16.01 -18.68
C LYS A 78 -2.52 15.37 -19.02
N ASN A 79 -1.41 16.08 -18.82
CA ASN A 79 -0.07 15.55 -19.10
C ASN A 79 0.31 14.47 -18.08
N GLU A 80 -0.02 14.67 -16.81
CA GLU A 80 0.19 13.68 -15.75
C GLU A 80 -0.69 12.44 -15.99
N ILE A 81 -1.98 12.64 -16.31
CA ILE A 81 -2.92 11.56 -16.65
C ILE A 81 -2.37 10.70 -17.79
N ALA A 82 -1.93 11.29 -18.90
CA ALA A 82 -1.42 10.53 -20.05
C ALA A 82 -0.20 9.65 -19.69
N LYS A 83 0.72 10.17 -18.88
CA LYS A 83 1.89 9.41 -18.41
C LYS A 83 1.50 8.27 -17.49
N ILE A 84 0.57 8.52 -16.58
CA ILE A 84 0.06 7.50 -15.66
C ILE A 84 -0.73 6.44 -16.44
N GLU A 85 -1.57 6.82 -17.41
CA GLU A 85 -2.30 5.86 -18.24
C GLU A 85 -1.35 4.96 -19.03
N PHE A 86 -0.25 5.51 -19.55
CA PHE A 86 0.81 4.72 -20.17
C PHE A 86 1.43 3.72 -19.19
N PHE A 87 1.71 4.14 -17.96
CA PHE A 87 2.21 3.26 -16.89
C PHE A 87 1.21 2.14 -16.54
N PHE A 88 -0.08 2.45 -16.55
CA PHE A 88 -1.17 1.51 -16.26
C PHE A 88 -1.71 0.77 -17.49
N LYS A 89 -1.04 0.82 -18.66
CA LYS A 89 -1.55 0.28 -19.95
C LYS A 89 -2.07 -1.17 -19.88
N ASN A 90 -1.52 -1.99 -18.97
CA ASN A 90 -1.92 -3.39 -18.80
C ASN A 90 -3.14 -3.59 -17.87
N LYS A 91 -3.58 -2.57 -17.12
CA LYS A 91 -4.76 -2.63 -16.23
C LYS A 91 -5.96 -1.99 -16.94
N LYS A 92 -6.99 -2.79 -17.26
CA LYS A 92 -8.13 -2.34 -18.09
C LYS A 92 -9.20 -1.57 -17.32
N ASN A 93 -9.60 -2.05 -16.14
CA ASN A 93 -10.80 -1.56 -15.45
C ASN A 93 -10.50 -0.88 -14.10
N TYR A 94 -9.63 -1.48 -13.30
CA TYR A 94 -9.21 -0.94 -12.02
C TYR A 94 -7.74 -1.24 -11.80
N GLY A 95 -7.03 -0.30 -11.20
CA GLY A 95 -5.65 -0.51 -10.80
C GLY A 95 -5.21 0.48 -9.75
N ALA A 96 -4.66 -0.02 -8.64
CA ALA A 96 -3.91 0.80 -7.70
C ALA A 96 -2.43 0.40 -7.77
N ASP A 97 -1.54 1.38 -7.82
CA ASP A 97 -0.09 1.13 -7.82
C ASP A 97 0.72 2.37 -7.41
N ARG A 98 2.01 2.19 -7.18
CA ARG A 98 2.93 3.32 -6.92
C ARG A 98 3.50 3.87 -8.21
N TYR A 99 3.31 5.17 -8.43
CA TYR A 99 3.92 5.93 -9.53
C TYR A 99 4.68 7.13 -8.93
N HIS A 100 6.00 7.19 -9.13
CA HIS A 100 6.87 8.22 -8.53
C HIS A 100 6.61 8.49 -7.03
N LEU A 101 6.57 7.41 -6.22
CA LEU A 101 6.29 7.43 -4.76
C LEU A 101 4.86 7.84 -4.36
N LYS A 102 4.02 8.24 -5.31
CA LYS A 102 2.58 8.48 -5.10
C LYS A 102 1.80 7.18 -5.27
N ARG A 103 0.81 6.94 -4.43
CA ARG A 103 -0.14 5.83 -4.61
C ARG A 103 -1.26 6.30 -5.50
N ILE A 104 -1.31 5.78 -6.73
CA ILE A 104 -2.30 6.16 -7.72
C ILE A 104 -3.34 5.07 -7.86
N MET A 105 -4.61 5.44 -7.83
CA MET A 105 -5.74 4.58 -8.19
C MET A 105 -6.33 5.04 -9.52
N PHE A 106 -6.54 4.09 -10.39
CA PHE A 106 -7.19 4.26 -11.68
C PHE A 106 -8.50 3.47 -11.66
N ILE A 107 -9.59 4.15 -12.00
CA ILE A 107 -10.90 3.55 -12.15
C ILE A 107 -11.37 3.89 -13.57
N ASN A 108 -11.63 2.86 -14.36
CA ASN A 108 -12.12 2.96 -15.73
C ASN A 108 -13.24 1.94 -15.92
N ASN A 109 -14.45 2.45 -15.97
CA ASN A 109 -15.65 1.66 -16.21
C ASN A 109 -16.51 2.36 -17.27
N ASP A 110 -17.61 1.71 -17.64
CA ASP A 110 -18.52 2.21 -18.69
C ASP A 110 -19.17 3.57 -18.37
N ARG A 111 -19.10 4.03 -17.12
CA ARG A 111 -19.78 5.23 -16.61
C ARG A 111 -18.83 6.40 -16.40
N PHE A 112 -17.61 6.13 -15.91
CA PHE A 112 -16.61 7.15 -15.67
C PHE A 112 -15.19 6.58 -15.73
N LYS A 113 -14.26 7.47 -16.10
CA LYS A 113 -12.82 7.26 -16.03
C LYS A 113 -12.26 8.33 -15.11
N ILE A 114 -11.64 7.91 -14.00
CA ILE A 114 -11.06 8.83 -13.02
C ILE A 114 -9.73 8.31 -12.51
N MET A 115 -8.81 9.25 -12.29
CA MET A 115 -7.50 9.00 -11.73
C MET A 115 -7.38 9.72 -10.41
N LEU A 116 -6.97 8.98 -9.39
CA LEU A 116 -6.96 9.41 -8.00
C LEU A 116 -5.56 9.24 -7.42
N GLU A 117 -5.12 10.21 -6.65
CA GLU A 117 -3.93 10.11 -5.81
C GLU A 117 -4.38 9.87 -4.36
N ASN A 118 -3.97 8.74 -3.79
CA ASN A 118 -4.13 8.45 -2.38
C ASN A 118 -2.92 9.05 -1.63
N LYS A 119 -3.17 10.04 -0.76
CA LYS A 119 -2.16 10.76 0.00
C LYS A 119 -1.96 10.19 1.40
N ASN A 120 -2.63 9.11 1.75
CA ASN A 120 -2.36 8.39 3.00
C ASN A 120 -0.94 7.83 2.95
N ARG A 121 -0.20 8.00 4.06
CA ARG A 121 1.25 7.75 4.14
C ARG A 121 1.63 6.44 3.43
N SER A 122 2.50 6.56 2.43
CA SER A 122 3.11 5.48 1.66
C SER A 122 4.02 4.62 2.52
#